data_AF-A0A9E7HPX1-F1
#
_entry.id   AF-A0A9E7HPX1-F1
#
_cell.length_a   1.000
_cell.length_b   1.000
_cell.length_c   1.000
_cell.angle_alpha   90.00
_cell.angle_beta   90.00
_cell.angle_gamma   90.00
#
_symmetry.space_group_name_H-M   'P 1'
#
loop_
_entity.id
_entity.type
_entity.pdbx_description
1 polymer ?
#
loop_
_entity_poly.entity_id
_entity_poly.type
_entity_poly.pdbx_seq_one_letter_code
_entity_poly.pdbx_strand_id
1 'polypeptide(L)' 'MQILIFRFLFFGWGSEMAKSKNHTAHNQSYKAHKNGIKKPRKHRHTSTKGMDPKFLRNQRYARKHNKTNDASGSEMDE' A
#
# COMPACT_ATOMS: atom_id res chain seq x y z
N MET A 1 -48.43 -3.00 63.24
CA MET A 1 -49.40 -3.17 62.14
C MET A 1 -49.13 -2.03 61.16
N GLN A 2 -48.98 -2.36 59.86
CA GLN A 2 -48.81 -1.44 58.71
C GLN A 2 -47.43 -0.73 58.64
N ILE A 3 -46.58 -0.80 57.61
CA ILE A 3 -46.59 -1.23 56.21
C ILE A 3 -45.11 -1.57 55.88
N LEU A 4 -44.67 -2.83 55.89
CA LEU A 4 -44.43 -3.68 54.71
C LEU A 4 -44.48 -3.01 53.33
N ILE A 5 -43.38 -3.20 52.58
CA ILE A 5 -43.24 -3.15 51.12
C ILE A 5 -42.77 -1.79 50.57
N PHE A 6 -41.53 -1.74 50.10
CA PHE A 6 -41.16 -1.54 48.69
C PHE A 6 -39.63 -1.37 48.64
N ARG A 7 -38.90 -2.46 48.41
CA ARG A 7 -38.18 -2.66 47.15
C ARG A 7 -37.29 -1.48 46.79
N PHE A 8 -36.02 -1.49 47.19
CA PHE A 8 -34.98 -1.09 46.24
C PHE A 8 -33.61 -1.70 46.59
N LEU A 9 -33.61 -3.01 46.90
CA LEU A 9 -32.60 -3.88 46.32
C LEU A 9 -32.94 -4.03 44.83
N PHE A 10 -32.70 -2.98 44.06
CA PHE A 10 -32.64 -3.01 42.60
C PHE A 10 -31.28 -2.43 42.27
N PHE A 11 -30.25 -3.26 42.37
CA PHE A 11 -29.79 -3.91 41.15
C PHE A 11 -29.44 -2.80 40.16
N GLY A 12 -28.30 -2.15 40.41
CA GLY A 12 -27.62 -1.33 39.42
C GLY A 12 -27.14 -2.25 38.30
N TRP A 13 -28.11 -2.69 37.49
CA TRP A 13 -27.93 -3.40 36.24
C TRP A 13 -26.87 -2.62 35.47
N GLY A 14 -25.79 -3.32 35.10
CA GLY A 14 -24.57 -2.72 34.57
C GLY A 14 -24.89 -1.63 33.56
N SER A 15 -24.17 -0.51 33.68
CA SER A 15 -24.10 0.50 32.65
C SER A 15 -23.84 -0.22 31.33
N GLU A 16 -24.88 -0.33 30.53
CA GLU A 16 -24.82 -0.89 29.20
C GLU A 16 -23.75 -0.09 28.45
N MET A 17 -22.67 -0.76 28.04
CA MET A 17 -21.58 -0.13 27.32
C MET A 17 -22.18 0.54 26.08
N ALA A 18 -22.22 1.87 26.09
CA ALA A 18 -22.75 2.64 24.97
C ALA A 18 -21.96 2.24 23.71
N LYS A 19 -22.63 1.53 22.79
CA LYS A 19 -21.94 0.99 21.61
C LYS A 19 -21.50 2.14 20.72
N SER A 20 -20.20 2.26 20.52
CA SER A 20 -19.62 3.19 19.55
C SER A 20 -19.72 2.63 18.13
N LYS A 21 -19.61 3.51 17.13
CA LYS A 21 -19.56 3.10 15.73
C LYS A 21 -18.30 2.26 15.46
N ASN A 22 -18.48 1.05 14.94
CA ASN A 22 -17.37 0.10 14.73
C ASN A 22 -16.52 0.41 13.50
N HIS A 23 -17.02 1.20 12.54
CA HIS A 23 -16.28 1.55 11.31
C HIS A 23 -16.80 2.83 10.65
N THR A 24 -15.91 3.65 10.08
CA THR A 24 -16.28 4.82 9.27
C THR A 24 -15.24 5.14 8.18
N ALA A 25 -15.71 5.39 6.96
CA ALA A 25 -14.90 5.84 5.83
C ALA A 25 -14.98 7.36 5.58
N HIS A 26 -15.74 8.10 6.41
CA HIS A 26 -16.18 9.48 6.13
C HIS A 26 -15.04 10.46 5.84
N ASN A 27 -13.89 10.32 6.50
CA ASN A 27 -12.76 11.25 6.36
C ASN A 27 -11.57 10.65 5.59
N GLN A 28 -11.74 9.48 4.96
CA GLN A 28 -10.62 8.82 4.28
C GLN A 28 -10.26 9.55 2.99
N SER A 29 -11.26 9.89 2.18
CA SER A 29 -11.06 10.62 0.92
C SER A 29 -10.44 12.00 1.16
N TYR A 30 -10.98 12.76 2.12
CA TYR A 30 -10.45 14.09 2.44
C TYR A 30 -8.98 14.05 2.86
N LYS A 31 -8.58 13.09 3.72
CA LYS A 31 -7.18 12.90 4.11
C LYS A 31 -6.28 12.47 2.93
N ALA A 32 -6.76 11.56 2.09
CA ALA A 32 -6.01 11.08 0.92
C ALA A 32 -5.75 12.21 -0.09
N HIS A 33 -6.69 13.15 -0.24
CA HIS A 33 -6.56 14.27 -1.17
C HIS A 33 -5.81 15.48 -0.59
N LYS A 34 -5.59 15.59 0.73
CA LYS A 34 -4.84 16.69 1.35
C LYS A 34 -3.44 16.88 0.75
N ASN A 35 -2.73 15.78 0.52
CA ASN A 35 -1.39 15.77 -0.10
C ASN A 35 -1.41 15.25 -1.55
N GLY A 36 -2.61 14.94 -2.07
CA GLY A 36 -2.82 14.28 -3.35
C GLY A 36 -2.40 12.80 -3.38
N ILE A 37 -3.12 12.00 -4.16
CA ILE A 37 -2.75 10.61 -4.46
C ILE A 37 -1.65 10.63 -5.53
N LYS A 38 -0.41 10.39 -5.11
CA LYS A 38 0.76 10.40 -6.01
C LYS A 38 0.78 9.14 -6.88
N LYS A 39 0.90 9.33 -8.21
CA LYS A 39 1.13 8.24 -9.16
C LYS A 39 2.58 7.74 -9.04
N PRO A 40 2.86 6.45 -9.34
CA PRO A 40 4.23 5.97 -9.38
C PRO A 40 5.03 6.75 -10.43
N ARG A 41 6.28 7.07 -10.10
CA ARG A 41 7.17 7.82 -11.00
C ARG A 41 7.51 6.95 -12.21
N LYS A 42 7.38 7.52 -13.42
CA LYS A 42 7.85 6.89 -14.64
C LYS A 42 9.35 7.15 -14.78
N HIS A 43 10.15 6.10 -14.66
CA HIS A 43 11.60 6.15 -14.93
C HIS A 43 11.87 5.65 -16.36
N ARG A 44 12.97 6.11 -16.98
CA ARG A 44 13.41 5.63 -18.32
C ARG A 44 13.59 4.12 -18.35
N HIS A 45 14.03 3.54 -17.23
CA HIS A 45 14.19 2.11 -17.06
C HIS A 45 13.38 1.67 -15.85
N THR A 46 12.43 0.76 -16.07
CA THR A 46 11.64 0.12 -15.00
C THR A 46 12.41 -1.06 -14.41
N SER A 47 12.01 -1.50 -13.21
CA SER A 47 12.61 -2.68 -12.59
C SER A 47 12.28 -3.95 -13.39
N THR A 48 13.28 -4.76 -13.70
CA THR A 48 13.11 -6.07 -14.38
C THR A 48 12.83 -7.22 -13.41
N LYS A 49 12.49 -6.92 -12.15
CA LYS A 49 12.16 -7.92 -11.13
C LYS A 49 10.86 -8.63 -11.52
N GLY A 50 10.89 -9.96 -11.59
CA GLY A 50 9.75 -10.79 -12.01
C GLY A 50 9.67 -11.06 -13.52
N MET A 51 10.65 -10.61 -14.32
CA MET A 51 10.78 -11.03 -15.72
C MET A 51 11.31 -12.45 -15.83
N ASP A 52 11.03 -13.10 -16.96
CA ASP A 52 11.49 -14.46 -17.26
C ASP A 52 13.01 -14.61 -17.05
N PRO A 53 13.45 -15.57 -16.21
CA PRO A 53 14.86 -15.86 -16.00
C PRO A 53 15.64 -16.17 -17.29
N LYS A 54 15.02 -16.81 -18.30
CA LYS A 54 15.71 -17.13 -19.57
C LYS A 54 16.03 -15.86 -20.36
N PHE A 55 15.06 -14.95 -20.47
CA PHE A 55 15.28 -13.63 -21.05
C PHE A 55 16.36 -12.83 -20.31
N LEU A 56 16.35 -12.84 -18.98
CA LEU A 56 17.35 -12.13 -18.17
C LEU A 56 18.77 -12.69 -18.38
N ARG A 57 18.93 -14.01 -18.50
CA ARG A 57 20.22 -14.63 -18.80
C ARG A 57 20.74 -14.19 -20.16
N ASN A 58 19.88 -14.20 -21.19
CA ASN A 58 20.25 -13.74 -22.52
C ASN A 58 20.63 -12.26 -22.54
N GLN A 59 19.83 -11.39 -21.90
CA GLN A 59 20.11 -9.96 -21.82
C GLN A 59 21.47 -9.67 -21.16
N ARG A 60 21.86 -10.46 -20.14
CA ARG A 60 23.19 -10.34 -19.51
C ARG A 60 24.32 -10.68 -20.48
N TYR A 61 24.18 -11.73 -21.27
CA TYR A 61 25.18 -12.10 -22.27
C TYR A 61 25.26 -11.07 -23.41
N ALA A 62 24.12 -10.65 -23.96
CA ALA A 62 24.08 -9.62 -24.99
C ALA A 62 24.76 -8.32 -24.53
N ARG A 63 24.43 -7.82 -23.33
CA ARG A 63 25.08 -6.63 -22.75
C ARG A 63 26.58 -6.80 -22.51
N LYS A 64 27.06 -8.03 -22.28
CA LYS A 64 28.48 -8.31 -22.07
C LYS A 64 29.27 -8.15 -23.37
N HIS A 65 28.74 -8.65 -24.49
CA HIS A 65 29.42 -8.65 -25.79
C HIS A 65 29.14 -7.40 -26.64
N ASN A 66 28.05 -6.69 -26.38
CA ASN A 66 27.78 -5.42 -27.07
C ASN A 66 28.72 -4.30 -26.58
N LYS A 67 29.09 -4.27 -25.29
CA LYS A 67 30.01 -3.27 -24.73
C LYS A 67 31.41 -3.28 -25.38
N THR A 68 31.85 -4.44 -25.88
CA THR A 68 33.11 -4.55 -26.62
C THR A 68 33.00 -4.03 -28.06
N ASN A 69 31.80 -4.06 -28.66
CA ASN A 69 31.54 -3.56 -30.01
C ASN A 69 31.20 -2.06 -30.04
N ASP A 70 30.77 -1.48 -28.91
CA ASP A 70 30.52 -0.05 -28.79
C ASP A 70 31.80 0.79 -29.00
N ALA A 71 33.00 0.21 -28.80
CA ALA A 71 34.28 0.84 -29.11
C ALA A 71 34.64 0.81 -30.60
N SER A 72 34.09 -0.13 -31.38
CA SER A 72 34.28 -0.23 -32.84
C SER A 72 33.14 0.39 -33.66
N GLY A 73 31.99 0.68 -33.02
CA GLY A 73 30.82 1.25 -33.68
C GLY A 73 30.84 2.76 -33.85
N SER A 74 31.73 3.47 -33.14
CA SER A 74 31.90 4.93 -33.27
C SER A 74 32.86 5.37 -34.38
N GLU A 75 33.44 4.43 -35.14
CA GLU A 75 34.34 4.71 -36.28
C GLU A 75 33.61 4.69 -37.64
N MET A 76 32.29 4.48 -37.68
CA MET A 76 31.50 4.39 -38.93
C MET A 76 30.60 5.60 -39.20
N ASP A 77 30.80 6.73 -38.51
CA ASP A 77 30.06 7.99 -38.70
C ASP A 77 31.01 9.15 -39.12
N GLU A 78 31.87 8.93 -40.13
CA GLU A 78 32.55 9.98 -40.91
C GLU A 78 32.39 9.72 -42.41
#